data_AF-A0A7Z0Q3Q7-F1
#
_entry.id   AF-A0A7Z0Q3Q7-F1
#
_cell.length_a   1.000
_cell.length_b   1.000
_cell.length_c   1.000
_cell.angle_alpha   90.00
_cell.angle_beta   90.00
_cell.angle_gamma   90.00
#
_symmetry.space_group_name_H-M   'P 1'
#
loop_
_entity.id
_entity.type
_entity.pdbx_description
1 polymer ?
#
loop_
_entity_poly.entity_id
_entity_poly.type
_entity_poly.pdbx_seq_one_letter_code
_entity_poly.pdbx_strand_id
1 'polypeptide(L)' 'MSDTNNPLPRQVADAYVDDLIALDPITGTYLGVKESSSRLPDTSPAGQEALAALQRATL' A
#
# COMPACT_ATOMS: atom_id res chain seq x y z
N MET A 1 -25.14 -13.64 -17.86
CA MET A 1 -24.70 -13.60 -16.46
C MET A 1 -24.06 -12.25 -16.24
N SER A 2 -24.47 -11.52 -15.20
CA SER A 2 -23.86 -10.23 -14.90
C SER A 2 -22.47 -10.51 -14.33
N ASP A 3 -21.43 -10.27 -15.12
CA ASP A 3 -20.05 -10.32 -14.63
C ASP A 3 -19.86 -9.15 -13.67
N THR A 4 -19.90 -9.43 -12.37
CA THR A 4 -19.51 -8.46 -11.36
C THR A 4 -18.00 -8.25 -11.52
N ASN A 5 -17.60 -7.16 -12.19
CA ASN A 5 -16.20 -6.80 -12.42
C ASN A 5 -15.54 -6.27 -11.14
N ASN A 6 -15.68 -7.02 -10.04
CA ASN A 6 -15.06 -6.71 -8.78
C ASN A 6 -13.69 -7.40 -8.74
N PRO A 7 -12.63 -6.71 -8.31
CA PRO A 7 -11.33 -7.34 -8.16
C PRO A 7 -11.43 -8.52 -7.19
N LEU A 8 -10.70 -9.59 -7.49
CA LEU A 8 -10.57 -10.71 -6.58
C LEU A 8 -9.92 -10.21 -5.28
N PRO A 9 -10.27 -10.80 -4.11
CA PRO A 9 -9.65 -10.41 -2.85
C PRO A 9 -8.12 -10.42 -2.88
N ARG A 10 -7.53 -11.35 -3.64
CA ARG A 10 -6.08 -11.39 -3.87
C ARG A 10 -5.56 -10.15 -4.61
N GLN A 11 -6.25 -9.71 -5.66
CA GLN A 11 -5.83 -8.54 -6.43
C GLN A 11 -5.91 -7.25 -5.60
N VAL A 12 -6.91 -7.15 -4.71
CA VAL A 12 -7.00 -6.05 -3.74
C VAL A 12 -5.82 -6.09 -2.76
N ALA A 13 -5.51 -7.26 -2.21
CA ALA A 13 -4.40 -7.42 -1.28
C ALA A 13 -3.04 -7.10 -1.93
N ASP A 14 -2.80 -7.56 -3.16
CA ASP A 14 -1.56 -7.32 -3.87
C ASP A 14 -1.39 -5.81 -4.17
N ALA A 15 -2.43 -5.15 -4.69
CA ALA A 15 -2.41 -3.70 -4.92
C ALA A 15 -2.20 -2.89 -3.63
N TYR A 16 -2.86 -3.28 -2.54
CA TYR A 16 -2.68 -2.63 -1.24
C TYR A 16 -1.24 -2.75 -0.74
N VAL A 17 -0.59 -3.90 -0.91
CA VAL A 17 0.80 -4.09 -0.47
C VAL A 17 1.75 -3.23 -1.30
N ASP A 18 1.55 -3.14 -2.62
CA ASP A 18 2.35 -2.27 -3.50
C ASP A 18 2.25 -0.80 -3.05
N ASP A 19 1.02 -0.32 -2.82
CA ASP A 19 0.77 1.06 -2.38
C ASP A 19 1.28 1.31 -0.94
N LEU A 20 1.15 0.33 -0.05
CA LEU A 20 1.67 0.42 1.31
C LEU A 20 3.19 0.54 1.32
N ILE A 21 3.90 -0.22 0.48
CA ILE A 21 5.37 -0.15 0.39
C ILE A 21 5.84 1.21 -0.15
N ALA A 22 5.03 1.87 -0.99
CA ALA A 22 5.31 3.22 -1.45
C ALA A 22 5.23 4.25 -0.31
N LEU A 23 4.26 4.11 0.61
CA LEU A 23 4.07 4.99 1.76
C LEU A 23 4.98 4.64 2.96
N ASP A 24 5.26 3.36 3.16
CA ASP A 24 6.13 2.82 4.21
C ASP A 24 7.27 1.96 3.62
N PRO A 25 8.36 2.61 3.16
CA PRO A 25 9.53 1.90 2.63
C PRO A 25 10.24 1.02 3.67
N ILE A 26 10.02 1.22 4.97
CA ILE A 26 10.60 0.36 6.00
C ILE A 26 9.97 -1.03 5.89
N THR A 27 8.63 -1.11 5.79
CA THR A 27 7.93 -2.36 5.51
C THR A 27 8.42 -3.00 4.22
N GLY A 28 8.61 -2.21 3.15
CA GLY A 28 9.20 -2.70 1.91
C GLY A 28 10.59 -3.34 2.08
N THR A 29 11.43 -2.74 2.92
CA THR A 29 12.76 -3.28 3.24
C THR A 29 12.65 -4.63 3.96
N TYR A 30 11.74 -4.77 4.93
CA TYR A 30 11.50 -6.05 5.62
C TYR A 30 10.96 -7.14 4.69
N LEU A 31 10.19 -6.75 3.66
CA LEU A 31 9.66 -7.65 2.63
C LEU A 31 10.67 -7.97 1.52
N GLY A 32 11.88 -7.39 1.55
CA GLY A 32 12.93 -7.64 0.56
C GLY A 32 12.84 -6.79 -0.71
N VAL A 33 12.05 -5.71 -0.72
CA VAL A 33 11.99 -4.76 -1.84
C VAL A 33 13.23 -3.88 -1.84
N LYS A 34 14.12 -4.13 -2.80
CA LYS A 34 15.43 -3.49 -2.89
C LYS A 34 15.33 -1.97 -3.01
N GLU A 35 14.36 -1.48 -3.78
CA GLU A 35 14.13 -0.06 -4.06
C GLU A 35 13.78 0.74 -2.80
N SER A 36 13.30 0.07 -1.75
CA SER A 36 12.88 0.70 -0.51
C SER A 36 14.03 0.94 0.48
N SER A 37 15.15 0.24 0.31
CA SER A 37 16.29 0.26 1.25
C SER A 37 16.93 1.63 1.50
N SER A 38 16.77 2.59 0.59
CA SER A 38 17.33 3.93 0.69
C SER A 38 16.29 5.02 1.00
N ARG A 39 15.06 4.64 1.36
CA ARG A 39 13.94 5.56 1.59
C ARG A 39 13.45 5.48 3.02
N LEU A 40 12.80 6.56 3.47
CA LEU A 40 12.13 6.64 4.77
C LEU A 40 10.67 7.08 4.58
N PRO A 41 9.77 6.66 5.48
CA PRO A 41 8.38 7.10 5.45
C PRO A 41 8.27 8.59 5.77
N ASP A 42 7.22 9.21 5.25
CA ASP A 42 6.82 10.56 5.69
C ASP A 42 6.09 10.46 7.04
N THR A 43 6.72 10.97 8.10
CA THR A 43 6.17 10.98 9.46
C THR A 43 5.39 12.25 9.79
N SER A 44 5.21 13.16 8.82
CA SER A 44 4.38 14.34 8.96
C SER A 44 2.88 14.00 9.01
N PRO A 45 2.01 14.97 9.38
CA PRO A 45 0.55 14.77 9.32
C PRO A 45 0.05 14.37 7.92
N ALA A 46 0.67 14.88 6.85
CA ALA A 46 0.28 14.54 5.48
C ALA A 46 0.58 13.07 5.15
N GLY A 47 1.72 12.55 5.61
CA GLY A 47 2.05 11.12 5.48
C GLY A 47 1.06 10.22 6.23
N GLN A 48 0.63 10.63 7.43
CA GLN A 48 -0.41 9.90 8.17
C GLN A 48 -1.78 9.94 7.48
N GLU A 49 -2.13 11.07 6.87
CA GLU A 49 -3.36 11.20 6.10
C GLU A 49 -3.33 10.31 4.84
N ALA A 50 -2.17 10.21 4.16
CA ALA A 50 -1.99 9.32 3.02
C ALA A 50 -2.19 7.84 3.41
N LEU A 51 -1.62 7.40 4.54
CA LEU A 51 -1.83 6.04 5.05
C LEU A 51 -3.30 5.79 5.41
N ALA A 52 -3.96 6.75 6.08
CA ALA A 52 -5.38 6.62 6.41
C ALA A 52 -6.27 6.59 5.15
N ALA A 53 -5.91 7.35 4.12
CA ALA A 53 -6.61 7.32 2.83
C ALA A 53 -6.47 5.96 2.14
N LEU A 54 -5.27 5.36 2.14
CA LEU A 54 -5.03 4.02 1.59
C LEU A 54 -5.88 2.95 2.31
N GLN A 55 -5.95 3.00 3.64
CA GLN A 55 -6.77 2.07 4.42
C GLN A 55 -8.26 2.16 4.06
N ARG A 56 -8.81 3.38 3.94
CA ARG A 56 -10.21 3.60 3.55
C ARG A 56 -10.51 3.25 2.10
N ALA A 57 -9.53 3.36 1.19
CA ALA A 57 -9.72 2.96 -0.20
C ALA A 57 -9.80 1.43 -0.36
N THR A 58 -9.26 0.69 0.62
CA THR A 58 -9.16 -0.78 0.59
C THR A 58 -10.34 -1.47 1.27
N LEU A 59 -10.94 -0.84 2.29
CA LEU A 59 -11.99 -1.42 3.17
C LEU A 59 -13.24 -0.54 3.21
#